data_AF-A0A2R7L4I8-F1
#
_entry.id   AF-A0A2R7L4I8-F1
#
_cell.length_a   1.000
_cell.length_b   1.000
_cell.length_c   1.000
_cell.angle_alpha   90.00
_cell.angle_beta   90.00
_cell.angle_gamma   90.00
#
_symmetry.space_group_name_H-M   'P 1'
#
loop_
_entity.id
_entity.type
_entity.pdbx_description
1 polymer ?
#
loop_
_entity_poly.entity_id
_entity_poly.type
_entity_poly.pdbx_seq_one_letter_code
_entity_poly.pdbx_strand_id
1 'polypeptide(L)'
;MVADVWLAQKLFPGFDPGAQFISELGGPSAPLPAVFNIGMIIAGVAGLFAGAGFAHALEHAGGRRTVSAFSGLWVALTGLGAIFAGLFHWPDEMHRACGVGLSIQFAPLFTAWALWGVPGHQRLARFSLGWFFGLLLVLALLTGVWNVRTGYDVGYWQRGHAFLGLLWLGIAAWTLERGWRLRLAQAVDAASA
;
A
#
# COMPACT_ATOMS: atom_id res chain seq x y z
N MET A 1 -10.24 -2.15 1.08
CA MET A 1 -9.54 -3.16 0.27
C MET A 1 -9.67 -4.57 0.83
N VAL A 2 -9.38 -4.83 2.13
CA VAL A 2 -9.44 -6.22 2.64
C VAL A 2 -10.88 -6.74 2.74
N ALA A 3 -11.80 -5.94 3.27
CA ALA A 3 -13.19 -6.36 3.51
C ALA A 3 -14.00 -6.55 2.20
N ASP A 4 -13.85 -5.64 1.25
CA ASP A 4 -14.48 -5.68 -0.07
C ASP A 4 -13.98 -6.86 -0.91
N VAL A 5 -12.66 -7.09 -0.96
CA VAL A 5 -12.09 -8.26 -1.65
C VAL A 5 -12.59 -9.56 -1.01
N TRP A 6 -12.57 -9.66 0.31
CA TRP A 6 -13.06 -10.85 1.02
C TRP A 6 -14.54 -11.11 0.74
N LEU A 7 -15.37 -10.06 0.77
CA LEU A 7 -16.80 -10.17 0.49
C LEU A 7 -17.06 -10.55 -0.97
N ALA A 8 -16.40 -9.91 -1.93
CA ALA A 8 -16.53 -10.23 -3.34
C ALA A 8 -16.12 -11.68 -3.64
N GLN A 9 -15.06 -12.18 -3.01
CA GLN A 9 -14.65 -13.59 -3.11
C GLN A 9 -15.73 -14.54 -2.60
N LYS A 10 -16.35 -14.23 -1.45
CA LYS A 10 -17.43 -15.06 -0.90
C LYS A 10 -18.67 -15.09 -1.79
N LEU A 11 -18.89 -14.03 -2.57
CA LEU A 11 -20.01 -13.89 -3.48
C LEU A 11 -19.72 -14.42 -4.90
N PHE A 12 -18.53 -14.98 -5.15
CA PHE A 12 -18.14 -15.54 -6.44
C PHE A 12 -17.86 -17.04 -6.32
N PRO A 13 -18.90 -17.90 -6.47
CA PRO A 13 -18.74 -19.35 -6.49
C PRO A 13 -17.78 -19.77 -7.62
N GLY A 14 -16.76 -20.55 -7.28
CA GLY A 14 -15.74 -21.00 -8.25
C GLY A 14 -14.53 -20.07 -8.39
N PHE A 15 -14.49 -18.95 -7.66
CA PHE A 15 -13.29 -18.11 -7.63
C PHE A 15 -12.13 -18.82 -6.91
N ASP A 16 -11.01 -19.00 -7.60
CA ASP A 16 -9.76 -19.55 -7.07
C ASP A 16 -8.82 -18.41 -6.64
N PRO A 17 -8.62 -18.17 -5.33
CA PRO A 17 -7.74 -17.11 -4.86
C PRO A 17 -6.25 -17.34 -5.13
N GLY A 18 -5.84 -18.57 -5.45
CA GLY A 18 -4.47 -18.90 -5.84
C GLY A 18 -4.23 -18.64 -7.31
N ALA A 19 -5.15 -19.06 -8.18
CA ALA A 19 -4.96 -19.02 -9.63
C ALA A 19 -5.49 -17.73 -10.29
N GLN A 20 -6.41 -16.99 -9.66
CA GLN A 20 -7.04 -15.82 -10.27
C GLN A 20 -6.55 -14.49 -9.67
N PHE A 21 -6.48 -13.49 -10.54
CA PHE A 21 -6.19 -12.13 -10.12
C PHE A 21 -7.34 -11.57 -9.28
N ILE A 22 -7.01 -10.72 -8.32
CA ILE A 22 -7.98 -9.99 -7.50
C ILE A 22 -8.96 -9.20 -8.38
N SER A 23 -8.48 -8.63 -9.49
CA SER A 23 -9.31 -7.80 -10.37
C SER A 23 -10.39 -8.56 -11.14
N GLU A 24 -10.29 -9.89 -11.25
CA GLU A 24 -11.36 -10.70 -11.84
C GLU A 24 -12.64 -10.66 -11.00
N LEU A 25 -12.55 -10.30 -9.71
CA LEU A 25 -13.71 -10.03 -8.84
C LEU A 25 -14.54 -8.84 -9.31
N GLY A 26 -13.96 -7.93 -10.09
CA GLY A 26 -14.64 -6.80 -10.73
C GLY A 26 -15.07 -7.05 -12.17
N GLY A 27 -14.74 -8.22 -12.72
CA GLY A 27 -14.95 -8.57 -14.12
C GLY A 27 -16.33 -9.15 -14.40
N PRO A 28 -16.66 -9.38 -15.69
CA PRO A 28 -17.98 -9.84 -16.12
C PRO A 28 -18.33 -11.26 -15.66
N SER A 29 -17.33 -12.06 -15.26
CA SER A 29 -17.54 -13.41 -14.72
C SER A 29 -18.01 -13.41 -13.26
N ALA A 30 -17.81 -12.31 -12.53
CA ALA A 30 -18.24 -12.20 -11.14
C ALA A 30 -19.76 -11.99 -11.05
N PRO A 31 -20.48 -12.67 -10.12
CA PRO A 31 -21.93 -12.47 -9.95
C PRO A 31 -22.30 -11.06 -9.47
N LEU A 32 -21.46 -10.44 -8.64
CA LEU A 32 -21.68 -9.13 -8.03
C LEU A 32 -20.42 -8.25 -8.12
N PRO A 33 -19.99 -7.86 -9.35
CA PRO A 33 -18.71 -7.18 -9.57
C PRO A 33 -18.66 -5.80 -8.89
N ALA A 34 -19.83 -5.16 -8.70
CA ALA A 34 -19.95 -3.87 -8.05
C ALA A 34 -19.38 -3.85 -6.62
N VAL A 35 -19.42 -4.97 -5.89
CA VAL A 35 -18.86 -5.07 -4.53
C VAL A 35 -17.36 -4.79 -4.54
N PHE A 36 -16.65 -5.39 -5.49
CA PHE A 36 -15.23 -5.15 -5.68
C PHE A 36 -14.99 -3.74 -6.24
N ASN A 37 -15.68 -3.35 -7.32
CA ASN A 37 -15.40 -2.10 -8.02
C ASN A 37 -15.60 -0.85 -7.14
N ILE A 38 -16.73 -0.77 -6.43
CA ILE A 38 -17.01 0.32 -5.50
C ILE A 38 -16.05 0.27 -4.31
N GLY A 39 -15.78 -0.93 -3.78
CA GLY A 39 -14.83 -1.13 -2.69
C GLY A 39 -13.43 -0.62 -3.01
N MET A 40 -12.95 -0.87 -4.23
CA MET A 40 -11.66 -0.42 -4.72
C MET A 40 -11.61 1.10 -4.92
N ILE A 41 -12.69 1.73 -5.41
CA ILE A 41 -12.78 3.19 -5.50
C ILE A 41 -12.72 3.82 -4.11
N ILE A 42 -13.50 3.32 -3.15
CA ILE A 42 -13.51 3.84 -1.76
C ILE A 42 -12.13 3.65 -1.12
N ALA A 43 -11.54 2.47 -1.26
CA ALA A 43 -10.19 2.18 -0.76
C ALA A 43 -9.14 3.08 -1.40
N GLY A 44 -9.28 3.37 -2.69
CA GLY A 44 -8.38 4.23 -3.43
C GLY A 44 -8.45 5.70 -2.98
N VAL A 45 -9.66 6.23 -2.75
CA VAL A 45 -9.86 7.55 -2.15
C VAL A 45 -9.22 7.61 -0.76
N ALA A 46 -9.41 6.58 0.07
CA ALA A 46 -8.73 6.49 1.36
C ALA A 46 -7.20 6.46 1.20
N GLY A 47 -6.68 5.79 0.17
CA GLY A 47 -5.25 5.77 -0.16
C GLY A 47 -4.69 7.14 -0.55
N LEU A 48 -5.46 7.98 -1.26
CA LEU A 48 -5.07 9.36 -1.56
C LEU A 48 -4.91 10.19 -0.28
N PHE A 49 -5.89 10.12 0.63
CA PHE A 49 -5.80 10.79 1.93
C PHE A 49 -4.67 10.23 2.79
N ALA A 50 -4.48 8.91 2.79
CA ALA A 50 -3.38 8.26 3.49
C ALA A 50 -2.02 8.78 3.01
N GLY A 51 -1.83 8.97 1.70
CA GLY A 51 -0.60 9.54 1.14
C GLY A 51 -0.31 10.95 1.65
N ALA A 52 -1.31 11.83 1.65
CA ALA A 52 -1.18 13.19 2.18
C ALA A 52 -0.87 13.20 3.69
N GLY A 53 -1.62 12.42 4.48
CA GLY A 53 -1.40 12.29 5.91
C GLY A 53 -0.03 11.70 6.25
N PHE A 54 0.43 10.72 5.48
CA PHE A 54 1.73 10.09 5.67
C PHE A 54 2.90 11.02 5.36
N ALA A 55 2.82 11.82 4.28
CA ALA A 55 3.80 12.87 4.01
C ALA A 55 3.88 13.87 5.16
N HIS A 56 2.74 14.33 5.65
CA HIS A 56 2.67 15.26 6.77
C HIS A 56 3.28 14.66 8.05
N ALA A 57 2.96 13.40 8.37
CA ALA A 57 3.49 12.71 9.54
C ALA A 57 5.03 12.57 9.47
N LEU A 58 5.59 12.27 8.29
CA LEU A 58 7.04 12.20 8.09
C LEU A 58 7.73 13.56 8.25
N GLU A 59 7.16 14.62 7.68
CA GLU A 59 7.68 15.98 7.84
C GLU A 59 7.67 16.40 9.32
N HIS A 60 6.56 16.19 10.03
CA HIS A 60 6.45 16.51 11.44
C HIS A 60 7.37 15.66 12.33
N ALA A 61 7.74 14.47 11.86
CA ALA A 61 8.74 13.62 12.50
C ALA A 61 10.19 14.13 12.32
N GLY A 62 10.40 15.26 11.64
CA GLY A 62 11.71 15.83 11.34
C GLY A 62 12.29 15.36 10.00
N GLY A 63 11.48 14.68 9.17
CA GLY A 63 11.87 14.26 7.84
C GLY A 63 11.96 15.41 6.84
N ARG A 64 12.82 15.26 5.84
CA ARG A 64 13.02 16.28 4.79
C ARG A 64 11.74 16.47 3.98
N ARG A 65 11.13 17.66 4.02
CA ARG A 65 9.83 17.98 3.38
C ARG A 65 9.65 17.39 1.97
N THR A 66 10.57 17.66 1.05
CA THR A 66 10.48 17.17 -0.33
C THR A 66 10.50 15.65 -0.41
N VAL A 67 11.35 14.99 0.38
CA VAL A 67 11.47 13.52 0.41
C VAL A 67 10.23 12.88 1.05
N SER A 68 9.72 13.49 2.12
CA SER A 68 8.45 13.11 2.76
C SER A 68 7.27 13.21 1.78
N ALA A 69 7.23 14.28 0.97
CA ALA A 69 6.22 14.45 -0.07
C ALA A 69 6.25 13.34 -1.12
N PHE A 70 7.45 12.93 -1.58
CA PHE A 70 7.57 11.78 -2.48
C PHE A 70 7.11 10.47 -1.82
N SER A 71 7.42 10.26 -0.55
CA SER A 71 6.92 9.07 0.16
C SER A 71 5.39 9.03 0.20
N GLY A 72 4.74 10.16 0.48
CA GLY A 72 3.28 10.27 0.43
C GLY A 72 2.71 10.15 -0.98
N LEU A 73 3.39 10.69 -2.00
CA LEU A 73 3.00 10.56 -3.41
C LEU A 73 2.92 9.08 -3.83
N TRP A 74 3.91 8.27 -3.48
CA TRP A 74 3.90 6.83 -3.81
C TRP A 74 2.74 6.07 -3.13
N VAL A 75 2.41 6.44 -1.89
CA VAL A 75 1.20 5.92 -1.20
C VAL A 75 -0.07 6.38 -1.91
N ALA A 76 -0.16 7.66 -2.29
CA ALA A 76 -1.31 8.20 -3.01
C ALA A 76 -1.50 7.53 -4.39
N LEU A 77 -0.41 7.30 -5.14
CA LEU A 77 -0.44 6.57 -6.41
C LEU A 77 -0.90 5.11 -6.23
N THR A 78 -0.68 4.53 -5.06
CA THR A 78 -1.28 3.23 -4.69
C THR A 78 -2.80 3.33 -4.64
N GLY A 79 -3.32 4.36 -3.98
CA GLY A 79 -4.75 4.67 -3.96
C GLY A 79 -5.30 4.94 -5.35
N LEU A 80 -4.59 5.68 -6.20
CA LEU A 80 -4.98 5.93 -7.58
C LEU A 80 -5.08 4.63 -8.39
N GLY A 81 -4.13 3.70 -8.21
CA GLY A 81 -4.19 2.38 -8.82
C GLY A 81 -5.42 1.58 -8.40
N ALA A 82 -5.84 1.69 -7.14
CA ALA A 82 -7.08 1.08 -6.66
C ALA A 82 -8.33 1.74 -7.28
N ILE A 83 -8.35 3.07 -7.43
CA ILE A 83 -9.43 3.77 -8.16
C ILE A 83 -9.51 3.24 -9.60
N PHE A 84 -8.39 3.14 -10.31
CA PHE A 84 -8.37 2.60 -11.67
C PHE A 84 -8.82 1.14 -11.74
N ALA A 85 -8.46 0.30 -10.76
CA ALA A 85 -8.96 -1.08 -10.70
C ALA A 85 -10.49 -1.15 -10.57
N GLY A 86 -11.11 -0.18 -9.90
CA GLY A 86 -12.56 -0.10 -9.74
C GLY A 86 -13.31 0.69 -10.82
N LEU A 87 -12.62 1.50 -11.65
CA LEU A 87 -13.22 2.23 -12.77
C LEU A 87 -13.08 1.49 -14.09
N PHE A 88 -11.90 0.96 -14.36
CA PHE A 88 -11.59 0.20 -15.58
C PHE A 88 -11.60 -1.27 -15.21
N HIS A 89 -12.70 -1.97 -15.47
CA HIS A 89 -12.87 -3.36 -15.02
C HIS A 89 -12.12 -4.33 -15.93
N TRP A 90 -11.66 -5.46 -15.39
CA TRP A 90 -11.12 -6.53 -16.22
C TRP A 90 -12.21 -7.05 -17.19
N PRO A 91 -11.93 -7.25 -18.50
CA PRO A 91 -10.64 -7.22 -19.19
C PRO A 91 -10.36 -5.95 -20.04
N ASP A 92 -10.93 -4.79 -19.69
CA ASP A 92 -10.69 -3.50 -20.37
C ASP A 92 -9.18 -3.22 -20.53
N GLU A 93 -8.74 -2.71 -21.69
CA GLU A 93 -7.34 -2.35 -21.91
C GLU A 93 -6.83 -1.31 -20.91
N MET A 94 -7.68 -0.36 -20.52
CA MET A 94 -7.40 0.65 -19.50
C MET A 94 -7.26 0.03 -18.11
N HIS A 95 -7.70 -1.21 -17.87
CA HIS A 95 -7.50 -1.90 -16.59
C HIS A 95 -6.01 -1.96 -16.22
N ARG A 96 -5.11 -2.04 -17.21
CA ARG A 96 -3.65 -2.05 -16.98
C ARG A 96 -3.15 -0.80 -16.25
N ALA A 97 -3.88 0.31 -16.30
CA ALA A 97 -3.56 1.52 -15.55
C ALA A 97 -3.52 1.28 -14.03
N CYS A 98 -4.24 0.28 -13.51
CA CYS A 98 -4.18 -0.10 -12.10
C CYS A 98 -2.77 -0.50 -11.64
N GLY A 99 -1.87 -0.84 -12.58
CA GLY A 99 -0.45 -1.09 -12.34
C GLY A 99 0.29 0.08 -11.70
N VAL A 100 -0.20 1.32 -11.82
CA VAL A 100 0.32 2.46 -11.05
C VAL A 100 0.27 2.20 -9.53
N GLY A 101 -0.61 1.31 -9.10
CA GLY A 101 -0.73 0.84 -7.72
C GLY A 101 0.54 0.17 -7.18
N LEU A 102 1.35 -0.45 -8.07
CA LEU A 102 2.61 -1.09 -7.69
C LEU A 102 3.67 -0.09 -7.23
N SER A 103 3.44 1.19 -7.43
CA SER A 103 4.33 2.27 -7.00
C SER A 103 4.51 2.37 -5.48
N ILE A 104 3.64 1.73 -4.67
CA ILE A 104 3.84 1.56 -3.21
C ILE A 104 5.24 1.04 -2.88
N GLN A 105 5.82 0.28 -3.80
CA GLN A 105 7.18 -0.24 -3.74
C GLN A 105 8.21 0.83 -3.38
N PHE A 106 8.04 2.09 -3.82
CA PHE A 106 9.01 3.16 -3.57
C PHE A 106 8.76 3.93 -2.27
N ALA A 107 7.57 3.84 -1.67
CA ALA A 107 7.26 4.56 -0.44
C ALA A 107 8.22 4.23 0.74
N PRO A 108 8.60 2.96 0.99
CA PRO A 108 9.59 2.63 2.03
C PRO A 108 10.98 3.23 1.80
N LEU A 109 11.43 3.29 0.53
CA LEU A 109 12.72 3.91 0.18
C LEU A 109 12.73 5.40 0.55
N PHE A 110 11.68 6.12 0.15
CA PHE A 110 11.58 7.55 0.44
C PHE A 110 11.32 7.82 1.91
N THR A 111 10.60 6.96 2.63
CA THR A 111 10.50 7.02 4.10
C THR A 111 11.85 6.87 4.76
N ALA A 112 12.64 5.88 4.33
CA ALA A 112 13.99 5.65 4.86
C ALA A 112 14.89 6.87 4.64
N TRP A 113 14.84 7.45 3.43
CA TRP A 113 15.60 8.64 3.10
C TRP A 113 15.13 9.86 3.89
N ALA A 114 13.82 10.08 3.99
CA ALA A 114 13.26 11.21 4.72
C ALA A 114 13.73 11.22 6.18
N LEU A 115 13.75 10.04 6.82
CA LEU A 115 14.14 9.86 8.22
C LEU A 115 15.63 9.59 8.42
N TRP A 116 16.45 9.60 7.36
CA TRP A 116 17.85 9.27 7.47
C TRP A 116 18.61 10.34 8.25
N GLY A 117 19.17 9.93 9.40
CA GLY A 117 19.85 10.82 10.33
C GLY A 117 18.93 11.54 11.33
N VAL A 118 17.61 11.33 11.27
CA VAL A 118 16.66 11.92 12.22
C VAL A 118 16.75 11.21 13.58
N PRO A 119 17.10 11.92 14.68
CA PRO A 119 17.19 11.34 16.01
C PRO A 119 15.87 10.67 16.44
N GLY A 120 15.96 9.50 17.06
CA GLY A 120 14.78 8.74 17.50
C GLY A 120 14.03 7.98 16.39
N HIS A 121 14.37 8.15 15.11
CA HIS A 121 13.66 7.51 13.98
C HIS A 121 14.54 6.59 13.11
N GLN A 122 15.81 6.39 13.50
CA GLN A 122 16.75 5.54 12.76
C GLN A 122 16.28 4.08 12.57
N ARG A 123 15.56 3.52 13.57
CA ARG A 123 15.02 2.15 13.47
C ARG A 123 13.98 2.04 12.36
N LEU A 124 13.06 3.01 12.28
CA LEU A 124 12.05 3.08 11.23
C LEU A 124 12.71 3.31 9.86
N ALA A 125 13.75 4.14 9.79
CA ALA A 125 14.48 4.38 8.55
C ALA A 125 15.12 3.09 8.01
N ARG A 126 15.85 2.35 8.85
CA ARG A 126 16.48 1.07 8.48
C ARG A 126 15.45 -0.01 8.15
N PHE A 127 14.38 -0.09 8.94
CA PHE A 127 13.26 -1.01 8.67
C PHE A 127 12.66 -0.75 7.30
N SER A 128 12.32 0.50 6.97
CA SER A 128 11.74 0.86 5.69
C SER A 128 12.69 0.61 4.51
N LEU A 129 14.01 0.81 4.70
CA LEU A 129 15.00 0.47 3.68
C LEU A 129 15.09 -1.06 3.45
N GLY A 130 15.09 -1.86 4.52
CA GLY A 130 15.05 -3.31 4.39
C GLY A 130 13.76 -3.79 3.73
N TRP A 131 12.63 -3.19 4.11
CA TRP A 131 11.31 -3.50 3.54
C TRP A 131 11.22 -3.15 2.05
N PHE A 132 11.86 -2.06 1.62
CA PHE A 132 11.99 -1.72 0.20
C PHE A 132 12.59 -2.88 -0.60
N PHE A 133 13.75 -3.40 -0.17
CA PHE A 133 14.39 -4.52 -0.84
C PHE A 133 13.56 -5.81 -0.77
N GLY A 134 12.90 -6.06 0.37
CA GLY A 134 11.99 -7.20 0.51
C GLY A 134 10.81 -7.14 -0.46
N LEU A 135 10.16 -5.99 -0.57
CA LEU A 135 9.09 -5.78 -1.54
C LEU A 135 9.59 -5.88 -2.99
N LEU A 136 10.80 -5.38 -3.30
CA LEU A 136 11.39 -5.51 -4.64
C LEU A 136 11.63 -6.96 -5.00
N LEU A 137 12.13 -7.75 -4.05
CA LEU A 137 12.30 -9.19 -4.22
C LEU A 137 10.95 -9.86 -4.51
N VAL A 138 9.92 -9.58 -3.70
CA VAL A 138 8.57 -10.12 -3.92
C VAL A 138 7.99 -9.71 -5.27
N LEU A 139 8.20 -8.46 -5.70
CA LEU A 139 7.78 -7.98 -7.01
C LEU A 139 8.50 -8.73 -8.14
N ALA A 140 9.81 -8.97 -8.01
CA ALA A 140 10.58 -9.75 -8.98
C ALA A 140 10.07 -11.21 -9.07
N LEU A 141 9.76 -11.84 -7.92
CA LEU A 141 9.18 -13.18 -7.89
C LEU A 141 7.79 -13.21 -8.55
N LEU A 142 6.94 -12.21 -8.25
CA LEU A 142 5.61 -12.04 -8.86
C LEU A 142 5.71 -11.91 -10.39
N THR A 143 6.71 -11.22 -10.93
CA THR A 143 6.91 -11.06 -12.39
C THR A 143 7.56 -12.28 -13.04
N GLY A 144 7.94 -13.31 -12.28
CA GLY A 144 8.44 -14.59 -12.78
C GLY A 144 9.96 -14.72 -12.79
N VAL A 145 10.71 -13.86 -12.10
CA VAL A 145 12.16 -14.02 -11.94
C VAL A 145 12.45 -15.38 -11.31
N TRP A 146 13.48 -16.08 -11.81
CA TRP A 146 13.86 -17.46 -11.44
C TRP A 146 12.80 -18.54 -11.67
N ASN A 147 11.75 -18.25 -12.45
CA ASN A 147 10.71 -19.21 -12.84
C ASN A 147 10.03 -19.89 -11.63
N VAL A 148 9.88 -19.17 -10.52
CA VAL A 148 9.32 -19.70 -9.27
C VAL A 148 7.78 -19.76 -9.31
N ARG A 149 7.17 -19.02 -10.24
CA ARG A 149 5.72 -18.97 -10.43
C ARG A 149 5.25 -20.20 -11.21
N THR A 150 4.30 -20.93 -10.66
CA THR A 150 3.79 -22.19 -11.26
C THR A 150 2.59 -22.00 -12.17
N GLY A 151 2.13 -20.75 -12.34
CA GLY A 151 0.96 -20.41 -13.17
C GLY A 151 -0.37 -20.54 -12.43
N TYR A 152 -0.40 -21.26 -11.31
CA TYR A 152 -1.56 -21.47 -10.44
C TYR A 152 -1.50 -20.67 -9.12
N ASP A 153 -0.50 -19.80 -8.98
CA ASP A 153 -0.14 -19.10 -7.75
C ASP A 153 -0.12 -17.57 -7.92
N VAL A 154 -0.48 -17.07 -9.11
CA VAL A 154 -0.45 -15.64 -9.43
C VAL A 154 -1.30 -14.80 -8.48
N GLY A 155 -2.45 -15.34 -8.05
CA GLY A 155 -3.35 -14.73 -7.09
C GLY A 155 -2.72 -14.61 -5.70
N TYR A 156 -1.91 -15.58 -5.28
CA TYR A 156 -1.19 -15.51 -4.01
C TYR A 156 -0.07 -14.46 -4.05
N TRP A 157 0.70 -14.42 -5.15
CA TRP A 157 1.75 -13.42 -5.32
C TRP A 157 1.20 -11.99 -5.31
N GLN A 158 0.10 -11.74 -6.04
CA GLN A 158 -0.54 -10.43 -6.08
C GLN A 158 -1.04 -10.00 -4.70
N ARG A 159 -1.73 -10.89 -3.98
CA ARG A 159 -2.25 -10.62 -2.64
C ARG A 159 -1.13 -10.43 -1.62
N GLY A 160 -0.09 -11.25 -1.70
CA GLY A 160 1.10 -11.16 -0.84
C GLY A 160 1.80 -9.82 -1.01
N HIS A 161 2.04 -9.38 -2.25
CA HIS A 161 2.64 -8.08 -2.53
C HIS A 161 1.79 -6.93 -1.98
N ALA A 162 0.48 -6.93 -2.26
CA ALA A 162 -0.44 -5.91 -1.78
C ALA A 162 -0.51 -5.87 -0.24
N PHE A 163 -0.57 -7.04 0.40
CA PHE A 163 -0.57 -7.18 1.85
C PHE A 163 0.72 -6.62 2.46
N LEU A 164 1.89 -6.97 1.93
CA LEU A 164 3.17 -6.50 2.44
C LEU A 164 3.31 -4.97 2.29
N GLY A 165 2.80 -4.39 1.20
CA GLY A 165 2.78 -2.93 1.01
C GLY A 165 1.94 -2.24 2.07
N LEU A 166 0.71 -2.71 2.29
CA LEU A 166 -0.21 -2.15 3.29
C LEU A 166 0.26 -2.40 4.73
N LEU A 167 0.84 -3.57 5.00
CA LEU A 167 1.39 -3.91 6.31
C LEU A 167 2.52 -2.96 6.69
N TRP A 168 3.45 -2.70 5.77
CA TRP A 168 4.49 -1.71 6.00
C TRP A 168 3.92 -0.32 6.27
N LEU A 169 2.96 0.12 5.45
CA LEU A 169 2.34 1.44 5.65
C LEU A 169 1.70 1.54 7.04
N GLY A 170 0.98 0.51 7.48
CA GLY A 170 0.41 0.44 8.83
C GLY A 170 1.46 0.51 9.93
N ILE A 171 2.54 -0.28 9.83
CA ILE A 171 3.64 -0.26 10.81
C ILE A 171 4.32 1.12 10.86
N ALA A 172 4.60 1.71 9.69
CA ALA A 172 5.25 3.01 9.60
C ALA A 172 4.36 4.12 10.17
N ALA A 173 3.09 4.17 9.78
CA ALA A 173 2.12 5.15 10.27
C ALA A 173 1.93 5.05 11.79
N TRP A 174 1.74 3.83 12.32
CA TRP A 174 1.63 3.58 13.76
C TRP A 174 2.88 4.05 14.54
N THR A 175 4.07 3.78 13.99
CA THR A 175 5.33 4.19 14.62
C THR A 175 5.47 5.71 14.65
N LEU A 176 5.10 6.40 13.57
CA LEU A 176 5.12 7.86 13.48
C LEU A 176 4.10 8.49 14.45
N GLU A 177 2.89 7.96 14.50
CA GLU A 177 1.84 8.44 15.41
C GLU A 177 2.24 8.27 16.88
N ARG A 178 2.81 7.11 17.24
CA ARG A 178 3.29 6.89 18.60
C ARG A 178 4.39 7.91 18.97
N GLY A 179 5.31 8.19 18.05
CA GLY A 179 6.32 9.22 18.23
C GLY A 179 5.73 10.62 18.40
N TRP A 180 4.68 10.95 17.64
CA TRP A 180 3.94 12.20 17.76
C TRP A 180 3.31 12.36 19.15
N ARG A 181 2.55 11.37 19.60
CA ARG A 181 1.82 11.41 20.89
C ARG A 181 2.78 11.60 22.08
N LEU A 182 3.95 10.97 22.02
CA LEU A 182 4.99 11.12 23.05
C LEU A 182 5.55 12.55 23.11
N ARG A 183 5.80 13.17 21.95
CA ARG A 183 6.26 14.57 21.89
C ARG A 183 5.22 15.55 22.41
N LEU A 184 3.93 15.33 22.10
CA LEU A 184 2.85 16.16 22.63
C LEU A 184 2.77 16.08 24.16
N ALA A 185 2.83 14.87 24.73
CA ALA A 185 2.81 14.69 26.18
C ALA A 185 3.98 15.43 26.85
N GLN A 186 5.19 15.28 26.31
CA GLN A 186 6.38 15.98 26.82
C GLN A 186 6.26 17.52 26.74
N ALA A 187 5.63 18.04 25.68
CA ALA A 187 5.42 19.49 25.53
C ALA A 187 4.40 20.02 26.55
N VAL A 188 3.35 19.25 26.84
CA VAL A 188 2.35 19.60 27.87
C VAL A 188 3.00 19.59 29.26
N ASP A 189 3.77 18.55 29.59
CA ASP A 189 4.46 18.45 30.87
C ASP A 189 5.43 19.64 31.07
N ALA A 190 6.21 19.98 30.03
CA ALA A 190 7.15 21.10 30.06
C ALA A 190 6.47 22.48 30.19
N ALA A 191 5.24 22.65 29.70
CA ALA A 191 4.48 23.89 29.83
C ALA A 191 3.78 24.03 31.20
N SER A 192 3.67 22.92 31.95
CA SER A 192 3.05 22.87 33.28
C SER A 192 4.04 22.95 34.45
N ALA A 193 5.36 22.93 34.15
CA ALA A 193 6.46 23.05 35.11
C ALA A 193 6.98 24.49 35.19
#